data_AF-A0A4U1LYB3-F1
#
_entry.id   AF-A0A4U1LYB3-F1
#
_cell.length_a   1.000
_cell.length_b   1.000
_cell.length_c   1.000
_cell.angle_alpha   90.00
_cell.angle_beta   90.00
_cell.angle_gamma   90.00
#
_symmetry.space_group_name_H-M   'P 1'
#
loop_
_entity.id
_entity.type
_entity.pdbx_description
1 polymer ?
#
loop_
_entity_poly.entity_id
_entity_poly.type
_entity_poly.pdbx_seq_one_letter_code
_entity_poly.pdbx_strand_id
1 'polypeptide(L)'
;MLRKSDNFLAEQLMLTSAAYQTDSMSFDAMRNYLLKTRLQGILEEPLWVDGSGLSRYNLFTPTSVVQLLGKMHKELDSTRLFSLLPIWNANGTISNTPQNRESNFIYAKSGSMGGVSNLAGYLRTKKGNLLYFSLMNNNFRRPSSAIREEMYLLLEQLYSTY
;
A
#
# COMPACT_ATOMS: atom_id res chain seq x y z
N MET A 1 -5.92 -11.27 -4.75
CA MET A 1 -6.51 -10.01 -4.25
C MET A 1 -5.59 -8.80 -4.50
N LEU A 2 -4.50 -8.60 -3.74
CA LEU A 2 -3.70 -7.36 -3.75
C LEU A 2 -3.17 -6.94 -5.13
N ARG A 3 -2.69 -7.88 -5.95
CA ARG A 3 -2.19 -7.60 -7.32
C ARG A 3 -3.26 -7.08 -8.27
N LYS A 4 -4.50 -7.56 -8.14
CA LYS A 4 -5.64 -7.14 -8.97
C LYS A 4 -6.41 -5.97 -8.34
N SER A 5 -6.07 -5.58 -7.11
CA SER A 5 -6.82 -4.60 -6.31
C SER A 5 -8.32 -4.91 -6.22
N ASP A 6 -8.64 -6.17 -5.90
CA ASP A 6 -10.03 -6.64 -5.85
C ASP A 6 -10.73 -6.15 -4.57
N ASN A 7 -11.68 -5.24 -4.74
CA ASN A 7 -12.38 -4.59 -3.64
C ASN A 7 -13.32 -5.55 -2.91
N PHE A 8 -14.03 -6.41 -3.66
CA PHE A 8 -14.98 -7.35 -3.07
C PHE A 8 -14.26 -8.33 -2.14
N LEU A 9 -13.14 -8.89 -2.60
CA LEU A 9 -12.32 -9.77 -1.77
C LEU A 9 -11.73 -9.06 -0.55
N ALA A 10 -11.41 -7.77 -0.65
CA ALA A 10 -10.91 -6.99 0.49
C ALA A 10 -11.97 -6.83 1.58
N GLU A 11 -13.22 -6.51 1.21
CA GLU A 11 -14.34 -6.44 2.16
C GLU A 11 -14.63 -7.81 2.79
N GLN A 12 -14.70 -8.87 1.97
CA GLN A 12 -14.96 -10.22 2.47
C GLN A 12 -13.86 -10.71 3.40
N LEU A 13 -12.59 -10.41 3.10
CA LEU A 13 -11.47 -10.77 3.96
C LEU A 13 -11.54 -10.06 5.31
N MET A 14 -11.92 -8.77 5.32
CA MET A 14 -12.08 -8.02 6.56
C MET A 14 -13.22 -8.58 7.42
N LEU A 15 -14.38 -8.87 6.83
CA LEU A 15 -15.52 -9.46 7.53
C LEU A 15 -15.22 -10.88 8.03
N THR A 16 -14.56 -11.71 7.23
CA THR A 16 -14.17 -13.07 7.63
C THR A 16 -13.14 -13.03 8.76
N SER A 17 -12.19 -12.08 8.71
CA SER A 17 -11.23 -11.87 9.79
C SER A 17 -11.93 -11.39 11.07
N ALA A 18 -12.96 -10.54 10.95
CA ALA A 18 -13.79 -10.11 12.06
C ALA A 18 -14.47 -11.30 12.74
N ALA A 19 -15.11 -12.17 11.97
CA ALA A 19 -15.78 -13.37 12.48
C ALA A 19 -14.81 -14.38 13.12
N TYR A 20 -13.54 -14.37 12.73
CA TYR A 20 -12.51 -15.23 13.32
C TYR A 20 -11.89 -14.65 14.60
N GLN A 21 -11.70 -13.33 14.65
CA GLN A 21 -11.01 -12.65 15.76
C GLN A 21 -11.96 -12.09 16.81
N THR A 22 -13.23 -11.94 16.47
CA THR A 22 -14.28 -11.35 17.30
C THR A 22 -15.56 -12.19 17.15
N ASP A 23 -16.50 -12.04 18.08
CA ASP A 23 -17.81 -12.70 18.00
C ASP A 23 -18.79 -11.96 17.07
N SER A 24 -18.28 -11.25 16.05
CA SER A 24 -19.09 -10.47 15.12
C SER A 24 -18.48 -10.43 13.72
N MET A 25 -19.34 -10.46 12.70
CA MET A 25 -18.95 -10.19 11.32
C MET A 25 -19.07 -8.69 11.03
N SER A 26 -18.36 -7.86 11.79
CA SER A 26 -18.45 -6.40 11.74
C SER A 26 -17.11 -5.76 11.39
N PHE A 27 -17.14 -4.84 10.43
CA PHE A 27 -15.98 -4.04 10.06
C PHE A 27 -15.48 -3.22 11.26
N ASP A 28 -16.38 -2.54 11.98
CA ASP A 28 -16.01 -1.70 13.12
C ASP A 28 -15.37 -2.52 14.24
N ALA A 29 -15.88 -3.73 14.50
CA ALA A 29 -15.31 -4.63 15.49
C ALA A 29 -13.87 -5.02 15.12
N MET A 30 -13.64 -5.41 13.86
CA MET A 30 -12.30 -5.78 13.38
C MET A 30 -11.35 -4.58 13.33
N ARG A 31 -11.81 -3.41 12.89
CA ARG A 31 -11.03 -2.16 12.93
C ARG A 31 -10.58 -1.87 14.36
N ASN A 32 -11.51 -1.86 15.31
CA ASN A 32 -11.21 -1.57 16.71
C ASN A 32 -10.25 -2.60 17.31
N TYR A 33 -10.41 -3.88 16.97
CA TYR A 33 -9.49 -4.94 17.36
C TYR A 33 -8.08 -4.67 16.81
N LEU A 34 -7.95 -4.36 15.51
CA LEU A 34 -6.65 -4.07 14.88
C LEU A 34 -5.97 -2.83 15.48
N LEU A 35 -6.72 -1.75 15.69
CA LEU A 35 -6.22 -0.51 16.30
C LEU A 35 -5.69 -0.72 17.72
N LYS A 36 -6.38 -1.55 18.52
CA LYS A 36 -5.97 -1.88 19.88
C LYS A 36 -4.82 -2.88 19.97
N THR A 37 -4.58 -3.68 18.92
CA THR A 37 -3.61 -4.78 18.95
C THR A 37 -2.47 -4.56 17.95
N ARG A 38 -2.70 -4.86 16.68
CA ARG A 38 -1.67 -4.90 15.63
C ARG A 38 -1.15 -3.51 15.25
N LEU A 39 -2.06 -2.54 15.21
CA LEU A 39 -1.79 -1.15 14.81
C LEU A 39 -1.53 -0.25 16.02
N GLN A 40 -1.42 -0.80 17.22
CA GLN A 40 -1.08 -0.04 18.42
C GLN A 40 0.26 0.70 18.23
N GLY A 41 0.30 1.97 18.59
CA GLY A 41 1.49 2.82 18.49
C GLY A 41 1.77 3.38 17.10
N ILE A 42 0.86 3.19 16.12
CA ILE A 42 0.88 3.98 14.90
C ILE A 42 0.50 5.43 15.25
N LEU A 43 1.29 6.37 14.77
CA LEU A 43 1.03 7.80 14.85
C LEU A 43 -0.15 8.13 13.93
N GLU A 44 -0.99 9.08 14.35
CA GLU A 44 -2.13 9.56 13.56
C GLU A 44 -3.08 8.42 13.18
N GLU A 45 -3.89 8.00 14.16
CA GLU A 45 -4.88 6.94 14.00
C GLU A 45 -5.77 7.21 12.77
N PRO A 46 -5.89 6.27 11.82
CA PRO A 46 -6.60 6.51 10.58
C PRO A 46 -8.12 6.48 10.79
N LEU A 47 -8.83 7.33 10.05
CA LEU A 47 -10.26 7.14 9.84
C LEU A 47 -10.43 6.03 8.80
N TRP A 48 -10.68 4.81 9.24
CA TRP A 48 -10.77 3.64 8.38
C TRP A 48 -12.21 3.14 8.37
N VAL A 49 -12.88 3.11 7.22
CA VAL A 49 -14.33 2.86 7.15
C VAL A 49 -14.73 1.67 6.28
N ASP A 50 -13.82 1.15 5.45
CA ASP A 50 -14.06 -0.05 4.64
C ASP A 50 -12.76 -0.85 4.39
N GLY A 51 -12.87 -2.11 3.96
CA GLY A 51 -11.70 -2.98 3.76
C GLY A 51 -10.94 -2.69 2.46
N SER A 52 -11.62 -2.14 1.47
CA SER A 52 -11.11 -1.97 0.10
C SER A 52 -10.41 -0.64 -0.17
N GLY A 53 -10.73 0.42 0.58
CA GLY A 53 -10.28 1.77 0.30
C GLY A 53 -11.12 2.52 -0.74
N LEU A 54 -12.30 2.01 -1.13
CA LEU A 54 -13.20 2.66 -2.08
C LEU A 54 -13.89 3.89 -1.50
N SER A 55 -14.19 3.86 -0.21
CA SER A 55 -14.82 4.98 0.47
C SER A 55 -13.88 6.17 0.52
N ARG A 56 -14.42 7.33 0.13
CA ARG A 56 -13.73 8.62 0.23
C ARG A 56 -13.55 9.09 1.68
N TYR A 57 -14.20 8.43 2.63
CA TYR A 57 -14.05 8.73 4.06
C TYR A 57 -12.86 7.97 4.70
N ASN A 58 -12.16 7.12 3.94
CA ASN A 58 -10.90 6.58 4.42
C ASN A 58 -9.82 7.68 4.44
N LEU A 59 -9.29 7.98 5.63
CA LEU A 59 -8.24 8.96 5.82
C LEU A 59 -7.06 8.29 6.52
N PHE A 60 -5.97 8.17 5.78
CA PHE A 60 -4.68 7.70 6.25
C PHE A 60 -3.63 8.75 5.94
N THR A 61 -2.58 8.81 6.76
CA THR A 61 -1.43 9.69 6.52
C THR A 61 -0.27 8.92 5.91
N PRO A 62 0.65 9.57 5.18
CA PRO A 62 1.86 8.90 4.70
C PRO A 62 2.66 8.24 5.83
N THR A 63 2.75 8.92 6.98
CA THR A 63 3.44 8.45 8.19
C THR A 63 2.83 7.16 8.74
N SER A 64 1.51 7.12 8.95
CA SER A 64 0.83 5.93 9.47
C SER A 64 1.00 4.72 8.54
N VAL A 65 0.96 4.94 7.23
CA VAL A 65 1.20 3.89 6.23
C VAL A 65 2.65 3.39 6.26
N VAL A 66 3.65 4.27 6.35
CA VAL A 66 5.06 3.86 6.47
C VAL A 66 5.29 3.06 7.76
N GLN A 67 4.66 3.42 8.87
CA GLN A 67 4.76 2.65 10.11
C GLN A 67 4.09 1.28 10.01
N LEU A 68 2.95 1.19 9.32
CA LEU A 68 2.32 -0.09 8.99
C LEU A 68 3.26 -0.97 8.16
N LEU A 69 3.89 -0.44 7.11
CA LEU A 69 4.88 -1.18 6.32
C LEU A 69 6.04 -1.66 7.19
N GLY A 70 6.56 -0.80 8.07
CA GLY A 70 7.61 -1.18 9.03
C GLY A 70 7.19 -2.31 9.97
N LYS A 71 5.94 -2.34 10.44
CA LYS A 71 5.39 -3.43 11.25
C LYS A 71 5.26 -4.73 10.43
N MET A 72 4.70 -4.64 9.22
CA MET A 72 4.56 -5.80 8.31
C MET A 72 5.91 -6.45 7.99
N HIS A 73 6.95 -5.64 7.74
CA HIS A 73 8.29 -6.14 7.46
C HIS A 73 8.96 -6.83 8.66
N LYS A 74 8.59 -6.45 9.89
CA LYS A 74 9.07 -7.14 11.10
C LYS A 74 8.35 -8.46 11.35
N GLU A 75 7.07 -8.56 10.97
CA GLU A 75 6.22 -9.73 11.26
C GLU A 75 6.30 -10.81 10.17
N LEU A 76 6.53 -10.42 8.91
CA LEU A 76 6.54 -11.33 7.77
C LEU A 76 7.94 -11.52 7.22
N ASP A 77 8.25 -12.76 6.82
CA ASP A 77 9.43 -13.05 6.00
C ASP A 77 9.44 -12.17 4.74
N SER A 78 10.60 -11.63 4.39
CA SER A 78 10.78 -10.72 3.24
C SER A 78 10.30 -11.33 1.92
N THR A 79 10.56 -12.63 1.69
CA THR A 79 10.14 -13.31 0.45
C THR A 79 8.63 -13.35 0.37
N ARG A 80 7.98 -13.74 1.48
CA ARG A 80 6.52 -13.75 1.57
C ARG A 80 5.96 -12.35 1.39
N LEU A 81 6.48 -11.36 2.10
CA LEU A 81 6.01 -9.97 2.04
C LEU A 81 6.05 -9.39 0.63
N PHE A 82 7.19 -9.49 -0.06
CA PHE A 82 7.34 -8.95 -1.41
C PHE A 82 6.51 -9.72 -2.44
N SER A 83 6.24 -11.01 -2.22
CA SER A 83 5.37 -11.80 -3.12
C SER A 83 3.91 -11.31 -3.12
N LEU A 84 3.44 -10.69 -2.03
CA LEU A 84 2.08 -10.19 -1.88
C LEU A 84 1.82 -8.92 -2.70
N LEU A 85 2.84 -8.08 -2.87
CA LEU A 85 2.75 -6.80 -3.55
C LEU A 85 3.06 -6.95 -5.05
N PRO A 86 2.39 -6.20 -5.93
CA PRO A 86 2.80 -6.13 -7.32
C PRO A 86 4.11 -5.36 -7.45
N ILE A 87 4.90 -5.72 -8.47
CA ILE A 87 6.04 -4.90 -8.88
C ILE A 87 5.47 -3.72 -9.69
N TRP A 88 5.87 -2.51 -9.36
CA TRP A 88 5.29 -1.29 -9.91
C TRP A 88 6.20 -0.61 -10.95
N ASN A 89 5.60 -0.13 -12.04
CA ASN A 89 6.22 0.75 -13.04
C ASN A 89 5.31 1.95 -13.35
N ALA A 90 5.88 3.00 -13.95
CA ALA A 90 5.16 4.23 -14.33
C ALA A 90 3.93 3.97 -15.23
N ASN A 91 4.05 3.00 -16.15
CA ASN A 91 3.01 2.63 -17.10
C ASN A 91 1.84 1.84 -16.48
N GLY A 92 1.90 1.56 -15.17
CA GLY A 92 0.85 0.89 -14.42
C GLY A 92 1.02 -0.62 -14.44
N THR A 93 1.36 -1.17 -13.28
CA THR A 93 1.38 -2.60 -12.93
C THR A 93 2.16 -3.48 -13.91
N ILE A 94 3.39 -3.84 -13.55
CA ILE A 94 4.31 -4.55 -14.44
C ILE A 94 3.70 -5.85 -14.98
N SER A 95 3.82 -5.96 -16.31
CA SER A 95 3.66 -7.16 -17.12
C SER A 95 4.43 -8.35 -16.52
N ASN A 96 3.94 -9.56 -16.77
CA ASN A 96 4.54 -10.82 -16.31
C ASN A 96 5.93 -11.14 -16.92
N THR A 97 6.67 -10.17 -17.47
CA THR A 97 7.87 -10.43 -18.27
C THR A 97 9.14 -10.03 -17.52
N PRO A 98 10.04 -10.99 -17.18
CA PRO A 98 11.27 -10.75 -16.42
C PRO A 98 12.42 -10.20 -17.30
N GLN A 99 12.13 -9.30 -18.25
CA GLN A 99 13.09 -8.93 -19.29
C GLN A 99 13.99 -7.73 -18.98
N ASN A 100 13.78 -6.99 -17.89
CA ASN A 100 14.76 -6.04 -17.36
C ASN A 100 14.79 -6.08 -15.82
N ARG A 101 15.86 -6.63 -15.23
CA ARG A 101 16.01 -6.70 -13.77
C ARG A 101 16.22 -5.32 -13.13
N GLU A 102 16.71 -4.35 -13.88
CA GLU A 102 16.91 -2.97 -13.40
C GLU A 102 15.60 -2.22 -13.17
N SER A 103 14.46 -2.67 -13.73
CA SER A 103 13.15 -2.01 -13.57
C SER A 103 12.31 -2.55 -12.40
N ASN A 104 12.80 -3.54 -11.65
CA ASN A 104 12.02 -4.26 -10.64
C ASN A 104 12.47 -3.92 -9.20
N PHE A 105 12.58 -2.63 -8.90
CA PHE A 105 13.04 -2.14 -7.59
C PHE A 105 11.90 -1.66 -6.67
N ILE A 106 10.67 -1.59 -7.17
CA ILE A 106 9.51 -1.06 -6.44
C ILE A 106 8.46 -2.17 -6.23
N TYR A 107 8.21 -2.52 -4.97
CA TYR A 107 7.16 -3.45 -4.55
C TYR A 107 6.08 -2.67 -3.81
N ALA A 108 4.97 -2.36 -4.47
CA ALA A 108 4.05 -1.36 -3.93
C ALA A 108 2.61 -1.60 -4.32
N LYS A 109 1.69 -1.14 -3.46
CA LYS A 109 0.27 -1.11 -3.76
C LYS A 109 -0.11 0.29 -4.24
N SER A 110 -0.75 0.35 -5.41
CA SER A 110 -1.36 1.57 -5.94
C SER A 110 -2.78 1.78 -5.40
N GLY A 111 -3.23 3.02 -5.34
CA GLY A 111 -4.62 3.40 -5.07
C GLY A 111 -5.00 4.59 -5.94
N SER A 112 -6.08 4.47 -6.71
CA SER A 112 -6.46 5.47 -7.70
C SER A 112 -7.96 5.71 -7.70
N MET A 113 -8.36 6.98 -7.67
CA MET A 113 -9.73 7.45 -7.88
C MET A 113 -9.69 8.77 -8.65
N GLY A 114 -10.84 9.30 -9.08
CA GLY A 114 -10.89 10.65 -9.66
C GLY A 114 -10.31 11.68 -8.70
N GLY A 115 -9.19 12.31 -9.10
CA GLY A 115 -8.42 13.28 -8.29
C GLY A 115 -7.52 12.67 -7.21
N VAL A 116 -7.29 11.35 -7.19
CA VAL A 116 -6.45 10.64 -6.21
C VAL A 116 -5.49 9.67 -6.90
N SER A 117 -4.21 9.69 -6.53
CA SER A 117 -3.16 8.82 -7.05
C SER A 117 -2.12 8.57 -5.97
N ASN A 118 -2.24 7.42 -5.31
CA ASN A 118 -1.45 7.03 -4.17
C ASN A 118 -0.62 5.78 -4.49
N LEU A 119 0.57 5.68 -3.90
CA LEU A 119 1.45 4.53 -4.01
C LEU A 119 2.22 4.36 -2.69
N ALA A 120 2.14 3.18 -2.10
CA ALA A 120 2.88 2.87 -0.89
C ALA A 120 3.49 1.48 -0.96
N GLY A 121 4.69 1.31 -0.42
CA GLY A 121 5.39 0.05 -0.47
C GLY A 121 6.86 0.13 -0.11
N TYR A 122 7.62 -0.79 -0.69
CA TYR A 122 9.04 -0.98 -0.46
C TYR A 122 9.82 -0.67 -1.73
N LEU A 123 10.95 0.00 -1.56
CA LEU A 123 11.91 0.26 -2.62
C LEU A 123 13.26 -0.36 -2.26
N ARG A 124 13.80 -1.22 -3.12
CA ARG A 124 15.15 -1.77 -2.95
C ARG A 124 16.13 -0.95 -3.79
N THR A 125 17.00 -0.19 -3.13
CA THR A 125 17.93 0.72 -3.81
C THR A 125 19.04 -0.04 -4.54
N LYS A 126 19.77 0.67 -5.42
CA LYS A 126 20.91 0.10 -6.15
C LYS A 126 22.02 -0.37 -5.21
N LYS A 127 22.19 0.29 -4.05
CA LYS A 127 23.15 -0.10 -3.01
C LYS A 127 22.65 -1.22 -2.11
N GLY A 128 21.42 -1.71 -2.32
CA GLY A 128 20.82 -2.81 -1.57
C GLY A 128 20.04 -2.39 -0.32
N ASN A 129 19.91 -1.09 -0.05
CA ASN A 129 19.09 -0.60 1.05
C ASN A 129 17.60 -0.82 0.76
N LEU A 130 16.82 -1.08 1.82
CA LEU A 130 15.37 -1.19 1.72
C LEU A 130 14.72 0.06 2.30
N LEU A 131 14.05 0.84 1.46
CA LEU A 131 13.30 2.02 1.85
C LEU A 131 11.82 1.68 1.97
N TYR A 132 11.13 2.30 2.93
CA TYR A 132 9.68 2.28 3.06
C TYR A 132 9.15 3.63 2.60
N PHE A 133 8.12 3.64 1.77
CA PHE A 133 7.59 4.88 1.23
C PHE A 133 6.07 4.89 1.16
N SER A 134 5.51 6.10 1.20
CA SER A 134 4.10 6.38 0.97
C SER A 134 3.99 7.73 0.27
N LEU A 135 3.49 7.71 -0.97
CA LEU A 135 3.21 8.89 -1.78
C LEU A 135 1.70 9.02 -1.89
N MET A 136 1.13 10.11 -1.38
CA MET A 136 -0.32 10.36 -1.41
C MET A 136 -0.60 11.68 -2.12
N ASN A 137 -1.24 11.62 -3.28
CA ASN A 137 -1.61 12.79 -4.08
C ASN A 137 -3.13 12.87 -4.18
N ASN A 138 -3.69 13.92 -3.57
CA ASN A 138 -5.14 14.15 -3.51
C ASN A 138 -5.50 15.49 -4.16
N ASN A 139 -6.73 15.61 -4.64
CA ASN A 139 -7.34 16.84 -5.16
C ASN A 139 -6.59 17.53 -6.32
N PHE A 140 -5.80 16.76 -7.08
CA PHE A 140 -5.13 17.30 -8.27
C PHE A 140 -6.09 17.44 -9.44
N ARG A 141 -5.83 18.42 -10.32
CA ARG A 141 -6.60 18.70 -11.54
C ARG A 141 -5.91 18.22 -12.83
N ARG A 142 -4.72 17.64 -12.71
CA ARG A 142 -3.92 17.13 -13.83
C ARG A 142 -4.32 15.67 -14.17
N PRO A 143 -3.98 15.16 -15.35
CA PRO A 143 -4.16 13.74 -15.64
C PRO A 143 -3.41 12.86 -14.63
N SER A 144 -4.04 11.79 -14.13
CA SER A 144 -3.39 10.88 -13.17
C SER A 144 -2.12 10.23 -13.72
N SER A 145 -1.97 10.11 -15.04
CA SER A 145 -0.72 9.64 -15.67
C SER A 145 0.46 10.56 -15.39
N ALA A 146 0.27 11.88 -15.44
CA ALA A 146 1.33 12.84 -15.15
C ALA A 146 1.79 12.76 -13.69
N ILE A 147 0.85 12.59 -12.76
CA ILE A 147 1.17 12.41 -11.33
C ILE A 147 1.94 11.10 -11.11
N ARG A 148 1.52 10.00 -11.76
CA ARG A 148 2.24 8.72 -11.68
C ARG A 148 3.66 8.80 -12.23
N GLU A 149 3.87 9.54 -13.31
CA GLU A 149 5.19 9.76 -13.89
C GLU A 149 6.11 10.50 -12.91
N GLU A 150 5.63 11.59 -12.30
CA GLU A 150 6.38 12.33 -11.29
C GLU A 150 6.73 11.47 -10.07
N MET A 151 5.80 10.64 -9.61
CA MET A 151 6.03 9.67 -8.54
C MET A 151 7.11 8.66 -8.93
N TYR A 152 7.10 8.17 -10.17
CA TYR A 152 8.12 7.23 -10.65
C TYR A 152 9.51 7.87 -10.68
N LEU A 153 9.64 9.07 -11.26
CA LEU A 153 10.91 9.79 -11.35
C LEU A 153 11.53 10.05 -9.97
N LEU A 154 10.70 10.42 -8.98
CA LEU A 154 11.14 10.57 -7.60
C LEU A 154 11.68 9.25 -7.03
N LEU A 155 10.98 8.14 -7.23
CA LEU A 155 11.39 6.83 -6.73
C LEU A 155 12.66 6.32 -7.44
N GLU A 156 12.81 6.58 -8.74
CA GLU A 156 14.01 6.26 -9.52
C GLU A 156 15.24 7.05 -9.04
N GLN A 157 15.04 8.33 -8.71
CA GLN A 157 16.08 9.14 -8.08
C GLN A 157 16.50 8.56 -6.72
N LEU A 158 15.55 8.18 -5.87
CA LEU A 158 15.84 7.56 -4.57
C LEU A 158 16.55 6.21 -4.72
N TYR A 159 16.15 5.40 -5.70
CA TYR A 159 16.80 4.14 -6.04
C TYR A 159 18.28 4.30 -6.37
N SER A 160 18.64 5.37 -7.07
CA SER A 160 20.02 5.64 -7.49
C SER A 160 20.85 6.32 -6.39
N THR A 161 20.21 7.12 -5.54
CA THR A 161 20.88 7.94 -4.52
C THR A 161 21.30 7.11 -3.30
N TYR A 162 20.36 6.30 -2.79
CA TYR A 162 20.52 5.48 -1.59
C TYR A 162 20.90 4.04 -1.93
#